data_AF-A0A356PYM1-F1
#
_entry.id   AF-A0A356PYM1-F1
#
_cell.length_a   1.000
_cell.length_b   1.000
_cell.length_c   1.000
_cell.angle_alpha   90.00
_cell.angle_beta   90.00
_cell.angle_gamma   90.00
#
_symmetry.space_group_name_H-M   'P 1'
#
loop_
_entity.id
_entity.type
_entity.pdbx_description
1 polymer ?
#
loop_
_entity_poly.entity_id
_entity_poly.type
_entity_poly.pdbx_seq_one_letter_code
_entity_poly.pdbx_strand_id
1 'polypeptide(L)'
;MDRAQLEQDIDAAWDARDSINTDTGGGTRDAVNAALGMLDDGSARVAEPLGDHQWQVNQWLKKAVLLSFRLNDMAVIPSGTSY
;
A
#
# COMPACT_ATOMS: atom_id res chain seq x y z
N MET A 1 -5.23 6.87 11.77
CA MET A 1 -5.83 7.64 10.65
C MET A 1 -7.17 7.03 10.33
N ASP A 2 -8.14 7.85 9.93
CA ASP A 2 -9.40 7.32 9.39
C ASP A 2 -9.17 6.66 8.02
N ARG A 3 -9.96 5.63 7.69
CA ARG A 3 -9.84 4.90 6.41
C ARG A 3 -10.06 5.82 5.21
N ALA A 4 -11.02 6.73 5.32
CA ALA A 4 -11.32 7.69 4.25
C ALA A 4 -10.15 8.66 4.00
N GLN A 5 -9.43 9.04 5.07
CA GLN A 5 -8.25 9.89 4.93
C GLN A 5 -7.09 9.11 4.28
N LEU A 6 -6.86 7.86 4.68
CA LEU A 6 -5.84 7.01 4.06
C LEU A 6 -6.11 6.79 2.57
N GLU A 7 -7.36 6.56 2.19
CA GLU A 7 -7.75 6.43 0.78
C GLU A 7 -7.41 7.70 -0.02
N GLN A 8 -7.74 8.89 0.51
CA GLN A 8 -7.40 10.17 -0.14
C GLN A 8 -5.89 10.39 -0.25
N ASP A 9 -5.14 10.08 0.82
CA ASP A 9 -3.68 10.25 0.84
C ASP A 9 -3.00 9.32 -0.18
N ILE A 10 -3.47 8.07 -0.29
CA ILE A 10 -2.98 7.10 -1.26
C ILE A 10 -3.36 7.49 -2.69
N ASP A 11 -4.56 8.01 -2.91
CA ASP A 11 -4.99 8.49 -4.22
C ASP A 11 -4.17 9.70 -4.68
N ALA A 12 -3.94 10.66 -3.79
CA ALA A 12 -3.06 11.81 -4.06
C ALA A 12 -1.63 11.36 -4.36
N ALA A 13 -1.10 10.41 -3.59
CA ALA A 13 0.21 9.82 -3.85
C ALA A 13 0.25 9.09 -5.20
N TRP A 14 -0.80 8.37 -5.56
CA TRP A 14 -0.90 7.65 -6.83
C TRP A 14 -0.93 8.59 -8.04
N ASP A 15 -1.60 9.72 -7.92
CA ASP A 15 -1.63 10.75 -8.96
C ASP A 15 -0.25 11.39 -9.15
N ALA A 16 0.51 11.55 -8.05
CA ALA A 16 1.88 12.04 -8.07
C ALA A 16 2.96 10.93 -8.18
N ARG A 17 2.59 9.69 -8.56
CA ARG A 17 3.49 8.51 -8.53
C ARG A 17 4.78 8.66 -9.34
N ASP A 18 4.80 9.52 -10.34
CA ASP A 18 5.98 9.77 -11.18
C ASP A 18 7.09 10.52 -10.42
N SER A 19 6.72 11.24 -9.35
CA SER A 19 7.66 11.84 -8.40
C SER A 19 8.02 10.95 -7.21
N ILE A 20 7.33 9.82 -7.04
CA ILE A 20 7.54 8.90 -5.92
C ILE A 20 8.68 7.94 -6.25
N ASN A 21 9.67 7.93 -5.36
CA ASN A 21 10.87 7.12 -5.42
C ASN A 21 11.29 6.65 -4.01
N THR A 22 12.44 6.01 -3.91
CA THR A 22 12.98 5.43 -2.68
C THR A 22 13.36 6.47 -1.60
N ASP A 23 13.64 7.70 -2.02
CA ASP A 23 13.91 8.84 -1.13
C ASP A 23 12.63 9.51 -0.61
N THR A 24 11.46 9.10 -1.12
CA THR A 24 10.17 9.66 -0.71
C THR A 24 9.83 9.21 0.71
N GLY A 25 9.77 10.18 1.62
CA GLY A 25 9.44 9.99 3.03
C GLY A 25 8.18 10.74 3.45
N GLY A 26 8.01 10.87 4.77
CA GLY A 26 6.89 11.61 5.36
C GLY A 26 5.53 10.97 5.10
N GLY A 27 4.49 11.81 5.02
CA GLY A 27 3.09 11.37 5.01
C GLY A 27 2.73 10.35 3.93
N THR A 28 3.35 10.44 2.75
CA THR A 28 3.14 9.46 1.68
C THR A 28 3.64 8.07 2.06
N ARG A 29 4.82 7.97 2.65
CA ARG A 29 5.39 6.70 3.09
C ARG A 29 4.62 6.13 4.28
N ASP A 30 4.20 6.99 5.20
CA ASP A 30 3.39 6.60 6.36
C ASP A 30 2.02 6.07 5.93
N ALA A 31 1.36 6.73 4.97
CA ALA A 31 0.07 6.28 4.43
C ALA A 31 0.19 4.92 3.74
N VAL A 32 1.22 4.71 2.90
CA VAL A 32 1.45 3.41 2.23
C VAL A 32 1.75 2.31 3.25
N ASN A 33 2.61 2.58 4.24
CA ASN A 33 2.92 1.61 5.28
C ASN A 33 1.69 1.26 6.13
N ALA A 34 0.86 2.24 6.48
CA ALA A 34 -0.38 2.00 7.20
C ALA A 34 -1.35 1.12 6.38
N ALA A 35 -1.52 1.41 5.09
CA ALA A 35 -2.35 0.61 4.19
C ALA A 35 -1.84 -0.84 4.05
N LEU A 36 -0.52 -1.02 3.96
CA LEU A 36 0.09 -2.36 3.93
C LEU A 36 -0.07 -3.10 5.26
N GLY A 37 0.09 -2.41 6.40
CA GLY A 37 -0.15 -2.99 7.71
C GLY A 37 -1.57 -3.52 7.87
N MET A 38 -2.56 -2.77 7.37
CA MET A 38 -3.97 -3.20 7.36
C MET A 38 -4.23 -4.41 6.44
N LEU A 39 -3.47 -4.53 5.35
CA LEU A 39 -3.54 -5.71 4.47
C LEU A 39 -2.90 -6.94 5.13
N ASP A 40 -1.80 -6.74 5.86
CA ASP A 40 -1.05 -7.80 6.55
C ASP A 40 -1.82 -8.36 7.76
N ASP A 41 -2.40 -7.47 8.59
CA ASP A 41 -3.21 -7.87 9.73
C ASP A 41 -4.64 -8.32 9.35
N GLY A 42 -5.05 -8.06 8.10
CA GLY A 42 -6.34 -8.45 7.54
C GLY A 42 -7.52 -7.54 7.95
N SER A 43 -7.26 -6.39 8.58
CA SER A 43 -8.27 -5.37 8.91
C SER A 43 -8.84 -4.66 7.69
N ALA A 44 -8.12 -4.69 6.56
CA ALA A 44 -8.61 -4.31 5.25
C ALA A 44 -8.31 -5.39 4.21
N ARG A 45 -9.21 -5.56 3.23
CA ARG A 45 -8.98 -6.47 2.10
C ARG A 45 -9.15 -5.75 0.77
N VAL A 46 -8.37 -6.15 -0.23
CA VAL A 46 -8.45 -5.59 -1.59
C VAL A 46 -9.82 -5.81 -2.21
N ALA A 47 -10.46 -6.94 -1.91
CA ALA A 47 -11.83 -7.22 -2.32
C ALA A 47 -12.62 -7.77 -1.14
N GLU A 48 -13.81 -7.23 -0.92
CA GLU A 48 -14.71 -7.57 0.19
C GLU A 48 -16.11 -7.91 -0.38
N PRO A 49 -16.79 -8.93 0.14
CA PRO A 49 -18.12 -9.30 -0.32
C PRO A 49 -19.17 -8.28 0.15
N LEU A 50 -20.04 -7.83 -0.76
CA LEU A 50 -21.17 -6.93 -0.45
C LEU A 50 -22.46 -7.70 -0.10
N GLY A 51 -22.50 -9.01 -0.36
CA GLY A 51 -23.73 -9.81 -0.38
C GLY A 51 -24.21 -10.06 -1.81
N ASP A 52 -25.20 -10.93 -1.98
CA ASP A 52 -25.85 -11.21 -3.28
C ASP A 52 -24.89 -11.51 -4.45
N HIS A 53 -23.83 -12.27 -4.18
CA HIS A 53 -22.75 -12.59 -5.14
C HIS A 53 -22.00 -11.36 -5.69
N GLN A 54 -22.13 -10.19 -5.05
CA GLN A 54 -21.42 -8.97 -5.39
C GLN A 54 -20.15 -8.79 -4.55
N TRP A 55 -19.11 -8.24 -5.18
CA TRP A 55 -17.83 -7.94 -4.55
C TRP A 55 -17.49 -6.48 -4.77
N GLN A 56 -17.12 -5.80 -3.68
CA GLN A 56 -16.52 -4.48 -3.75
C GLN A 56 -15.01 -4.63 -3.85
N VAL A 57 -14.39 -3.82 -4.74
CA VAL A 57 -12.94 -3.75 -4.86
C VAL A 57 -12.46 -2.42 -4.30
N ASN A 58 -11.62 -2.49 -3.27
CA ASN A 58 -10.93 -1.36 -2.67
C ASN A 58 -9.70 -1.02 -3.53
N GLN A 59 -9.91 -0.24 -4.60
CA GLN A 59 -8.85 0.04 -5.59
C GLN A 59 -7.65 0.78 -5.01
N TRP A 60 -7.87 1.65 -4.02
CA TRP A 60 -6.79 2.37 -3.34
C TRP A 60 -5.79 1.43 -2.65
N LEU A 61 -6.22 0.28 -2.13
CA LEU A 61 -5.32 -0.73 -1.57
C LEU A 61 -4.38 -1.32 -2.63
N LYS A 62 -4.86 -1.48 -3.88
CA LYS A 62 -3.98 -1.89 -4.98
C LYS A 62 -2.97 -0.80 -5.34
N LYS A 63 -3.41 0.46 -5.36
CA LYS A 63 -2.51 1.60 -5.57
C LYS A 63 -1.44 1.66 -4.49
N ALA A 64 -1.79 1.44 -3.22
CA ALA A 64 -0.84 1.36 -2.12
C ALA A 64 0.22 0.26 -2.32
N VAL A 65 -0.20 -0.95 -2.74
CA VAL A 65 0.75 -2.04 -3.08
C VAL A 65 1.67 -1.65 -4.24
N LEU A 66 1.16 -0.99 -5.28
CA LEU A 66 2.00 -0.55 -6.39
C LEU A 66 2.97 0.58 -6.00
N LEU A 67 2.55 1.49 -5.12
CA LEU A 67 3.39 2.54 -4.57
C LEU A 67 4.49 1.97 -3.67
N SER A 68 4.22 0.90 -2.93
CA SER A 68 5.22 0.29 -2.06
C SER A 68 6.43 -0.23 -2.86
N PHE A 69 6.21 -0.75 -4.06
CA PHE A 69 7.30 -1.14 -4.95
C PHE A 69 8.17 0.04 -5.42
N ARG A 70 7.61 1.25 -5.49
CA ARG A 70 8.38 2.46 -5.84
C ARG A 70 9.14 3.04 -4.65
N LEU A 71 8.59 2.88 -3.44
CA LEU A 71 9.15 3.41 -2.20
C LEU A 71 10.29 2.55 -1.62
N ASN A 72 10.37 1.28 -2.02
CA ASN A 72 11.37 0.35 -1.51
C ASN A 72 12.40 0.05 -2.59
N ASP A 73 13.67 0.32 -2.28
CA ASP A 73 14.78 0.00 -3.19
C ASP A 73 15.04 -1.51 -3.21
N MET A 74 15.64 -1.97 -4.30
CA MET A 74 16.10 -3.34 -4.40
C MET A 74 17.28 -3.57 -3.45
N ALA A 75 17.10 -4.48 -2.50
CA ALA A 75 18.15 -4.91 -1.59
C ALA A 75 18.46 -6.40 -1.75
N VAL A 76 19.71 -6.77 -1.53
CA VAL A 76 20.08 -8.18 -1.39
C VAL A 76 19.48 -8.70 -0.10
N ILE A 77 18.64 -9.72 -0.19
CA ILE A 77 18.11 -10.45 0.96
C ILE A 77 19.05 -11.63 1.20
N PRO A 78 19.83 -11.64 2.30
CA PRO A 78 20.73 -12.75 2.60
C PRO A 78 19.94 -14.05 2.74
N SER A 79 20.39 -15.13 2.10
CA SER A 79 19.85 -16.46 2.37
C SER A 79 20.42 -17.01 3.68
N GLY A 80 19.68 -17.91 4.34
CA GLY A 80 20.07 -18.49 5.63
C GLY A 80 21.27 -19.44 5.60
N THR A 81 22.02 -19.53 4.50
CA THR A 81 23.20 -20.39 4.40
C THR A 81 24.46 -19.56 4.55
N SER A 82 24.80 -19.24 5.80
CA SER A 82 26.19 -18.97 6.17
C SER A 82 26.93 -20.31 6.18
N TYR A 83 27.82 -20.53 5.22
CA TYR A 83 28.87 -21.54 5.33
C TYR A 83 30.06 -20.98 6.12
#